data_AF-A0A542XG37-F1
#
_entry.id   AF-A0A542XG37-F1
#
_cell.length_a   1.000
_cell.length_b   1.000
_cell.length_c   1.000
_cell.angle_alpha   90.00
_cell.angle_beta   90.00
_cell.angle_gamma   90.00
#
_symmetry.space_group_name_H-M   'P 1'
#
loop_
_entity.id
_entity.type
_entity.pdbx_description
1 polymer ?
#
loop_
_entity_poly.entity_id
_entity_poly.type
_entity_poly.pdbx_seq_one_letter_code
_entity_poly.pdbx_strand_id
1 'polypeptide(L)'
;MTQQNDASTETEPQEVPQPAEATDAPEAAEPRESAAPTEPVESIASSDAAAGDEADESSAADEDDQTGDDQTGDDQTAAAASERGEGGPSSRKEHLEREGEVAADFLETLLDIADLDGDLDVDIEGDRAAVAIVDSDEGRVPRRLVGQGGAVLEALQELTRLAVQAETGERSRLMLDVAGHRAQRRADLVESARVVIDEVKETGERRSLEPMSAFERKVVHDAVLAAGLTSESEGAEPRRYVVVLPA
;
A
#
# COMPACT_ATOMS: atom_id res chain seq x y z
N MET A 1 -34.39 -17.46 -65.14
CA MET A 1 -33.72 -16.24 -65.63
C MET A 1 -32.82 -15.78 -64.49
N THR A 2 -31.65 -16.36 -64.26
CA THR A 2 -30.46 -16.53 -65.14
C THR A 2 -29.66 -15.25 -65.30
N GLN A 3 -28.69 -15.04 -64.40
CA GLN A 3 -27.28 -14.62 -64.62
C GLN A 3 -26.76 -14.05 -63.28
N GLN A 4 -25.82 -14.68 -62.58
CA GLN A 4 -24.37 -14.80 -62.89
C GLN A 4 -23.74 -13.44 -63.23
N ASN A 5 -22.90 -12.96 -62.32
CA ASN A 5 -21.57 -12.45 -62.68
C ASN A 5 -20.59 -12.80 -61.56
N ASP A 6 -19.74 -13.75 -61.91
CA ASP A 6 -18.52 -14.21 -61.26
C ASP A 6 -17.34 -13.28 -61.64
N ALA A 7 -16.31 -13.36 -60.80
CA ALA A 7 -14.88 -13.22 -61.10
C ALA A 7 -14.28 -11.84 -61.48
N SER A 8 -13.36 -11.37 -60.62
CA SER A 8 -11.90 -11.25 -60.87
C SER A 8 -11.32 -10.23 -59.89
N THR A 9 -10.73 -10.63 -58.76
CA THR A 9 -9.27 -10.76 -58.56
C THR A 9 -8.41 -9.78 -59.37
N GLU A 10 -7.97 -8.71 -58.70
CA GLU A 10 -6.64 -8.16 -58.92
C GLU A 10 -5.93 -8.03 -57.57
N THR A 11 -4.84 -8.77 -57.48
CA THR A 11 -3.89 -8.84 -56.39
C THR A 11 -2.76 -7.90 -56.74
N GLU A 12 -2.54 -6.85 -55.95
CA GLU A 12 -1.26 -6.13 -55.92
C GLU A 12 -0.57 -6.43 -54.59
N PRO A 13 0.66 -6.98 -54.61
CA PRO A 13 1.48 -7.18 -53.42
C PRO A 13 2.62 -6.15 -53.31
N GLN A 14 3.18 -6.06 -52.10
CA GLN A 14 4.47 -5.46 -51.71
C GLN A 14 4.43 -3.93 -51.44
N GLU A 15 5.05 -3.41 -50.39
CA GLU A 15 6.45 -3.63 -50.00
C GLU A 15 6.67 -3.52 -48.48
N VAL A 16 7.31 -4.55 -47.92
CA VAL A 16 7.88 -4.57 -46.57
C VAL A 16 9.37 -4.35 -46.72
N PRO A 17 9.99 -3.36 -46.08
CA PRO A 17 11.44 -3.36 -45.92
C PRO A 17 11.84 -3.83 -44.51
N GLN A 18 12.44 -5.01 -44.46
CA GLN A 18 13.44 -5.44 -43.47
C GLN A 18 14.55 -6.15 -44.27
N PRO A 19 15.77 -6.37 -43.74
CA PRO A 19 16.54 -5.65 -42.73
C PRO A 19 17.92 -5.22 -43.30
N ALA A 20 18.71 -4.45 -42.54
CA ALA A 20 20.14 -4.28 -42.83
C ALA A 20 20.96 -4.59 -41.56
N GLU A 21 21.35 -5.84 -41.42
CA GLU A 21 22.55 -6.24 -40.69
C GLU A 21 23.76 -6.12 -41.61
N ALA A 22 24.86 -5.53 -41.13
CA ALA A 22 26.20 -6.14 -41.14
C ALA A 22 27.30 -5.10 -40.89
N THR A 23 28.10 -5.41 -39.86
CA THR A 23 29.56 -5.25 -39.78
C THR A 23 30.15 -3.83 -39.72
N ASP A 24 30.71 -3.45 -38.57
CA ASP A 24 32.17 -3.45 -38.42
C ASP A 24 32.60 -3.44 -36.94
N ALA A 25 33.25 -4.54 -36.55
CA ALA A 25 34.19 -4.68 -35.45
C ALA A 25 35.27 -5.65 -36.01
N PRO A 26 36.52 -5.70 -35.51
CA PRO A 26 37.02 -5.20 -34.22
C PRO A 26 38.42 -4.55 -34.28
N GLU A 27 38.86 -3.88 -33.20
CA GLU A 27 40.30 -3.82 -32.91
C GLU A 27 40.56 -4.07 -31.43
N ALA A 28 41.33 -5.13 -31.20
CA ALA A 28 41.78 -5.64 -29.93
C ALA A 28 43.11 -4.98 -29.52
N ALA A 29 43.33 -4.79 -28.23
CA ALA A 29 44.64 -4.98 -27.60
C ALA A 29 44.52 -5.03 -26.08
N GLU A 30 45.24 -6.00 -25.50
CA GLU A 30 45.01 -6.66 -24.22
C GLU A 30 45.83 -6.06 -23.02
N PRO A 31 46.25 -6.82 -21.97
CA PRO A 31 45.90 -6.52 -20.58
C PRO A 31 47.13 -6.17 -19.71
N ARG A 32 46.94 -5.66 -18.49
CA ARG A 32 48.02 -5.66 -17.47
C ARG A 32 47.52 -5.94 -16.05
N GLU A 33 47.82 -7.17 -15.66
CA GLU A 33 48.22 -7.72 -14.35
C GLU A 33 48.42 -6.77 -13.14
N SER A 34 47.87 -7.26 -12.01
CA SER A 34 48.58 -7.62 -10.76
C SER A 34 48.78 -6.62 -9.62
N ALA A 35 48.54 -7.20 -8.42
CA ALA A 35 49.11 -6.91 -7.11
C ALA A 35 48.39 -5.92 -6.17
N ALA A 36 47.68 -6.51 -5.18
CA ALA A 36 47.57 -5.94 -3.83
C ALA A 36 48.96 -5.93 -3.13
N PRO A 37 49.16 -5.09 -2.10
CA PRO A 37 49.04 -5.62 -0.74
C PRO A 37 48.46 -4.65 0.31
N THR A 38 48.17 -5.25 1.46
CA THR A 38 47.64 -4.76 2.75
C THR A 38 48.66 -4.06 3.66
N GLU A 39 48.15 -3.58 4.81
CA GLU A 39 48.81 -3.27 6.12
C GLU A 39 49.02 -1.76 6.44
N PRO A 40 49.23 -1.34 7.71
CA PRO A 40 48.19 -1.02 8.69
C PRO A 40 48.43 0.36 9.37
N VAL A 41 47.54 0.82 10.26
CA VAL A 41 47.88 1.92 11.19
C VAL A 41 47.67 1.50 12.65
N GLU A 42 48.79 1.38 13.36
CA GLU A 42 48.95 1.21 14.80
C GLU A 42 48.36 2.42 15.56
N SER A 43 47.61 2.24 16.65
CA SER A 43 48.07 1.96 18.01
C SER A 43 48.94 3.09 18.62
N ILE A 44 48.32 3.85 19.53
CA ILE A 44 49.02 4.56 20.60
C ILE A 44 48.43 4.11 21.94
N ALA A 45 49.27 3.42 22.71
CA ALA A 45 49.04 3.07 24.10
C ALA A 45 49.87 3.99 25.01
N SER A 46 49.34 4.32 26.19
CA SER A 46 50.09 4.59 27.43
C SER A 46 49.07 4.63 28.57
N SER A 47 48.99 3.57 29.40
CA SER A 47 49.56 3.47 30.77
C SER A 47 48.73 4.24 31.82
N ASP A 48 48.37 3.75 33.00
CA ASP A 48 49.13 2.91 33.94
C ASP A 48 48.22 2.49 35.14
N ALA A 49 48.57 1.35 35.78
CA ALA A 49 48.40 0.96 37.19
C ALA A 49 47.01 1.03 37.89
N ALA A 50 46.60 0.19 38.86
CA ALA A 50 47.05 -1.06 39.51
C ALA A 50 45.86 -1.49 40.43
N ALA A 51 45.42 -2.76 40.43
CA ALA A 51 45.62 -3.78 41.48
C ALA A 51 44.83 -3.65 42.81
N GLY A 52 44.11 -4.74 43.16
CA GLY A 52 43.65 -5.15 44.51
C GLY A 52 42.26 -4.60 44.91
N ASP A 53 41.36 -5.31 45.62
CA ASP A 53 41.44 -6.54 46.42
C ASP A 53 40.03 -6.83 47.00
N GLU A 54 39.68 -8.12 47.17
CA GLU A 54 38.73 -8.76 48.13
C GLU A 54 37.26 -8.23 48.26
N ALA A 55 36.24 -9.02 47.89
CA ALA A 55 35.51 -10.04 48.67
C ALA A 55 34.52 -9.48 49.72
N ASP A 56 33.23 -9.83 49.62
CA ASP A 56 32.46 -10.54 50.67
C ASP A 56 30.97 -10.71 50.30
N GLU A 57 30.40 -11.84 50.71
CA GLU A 57 29.00 -12.24 50.59
C GLU A 57 28.08 -11.46 51.55
N SER A 58 26.81 -11.31 51.20
CA SER A 58 25.71 -11.63 52.14
C SER A 58 24.34 -11.52 51.48
N SER A 59 23.52 -12.52 51.80
CA SER A 59 22.09 -12.61 51.56
C SER A 59 21.28 -11.61 52.38
N ALA A 60 20.09 -11.25 51.91
CA ALA A 60 18.81 -11.51 52.61
C ALA A 60 17.65 -10.81 51.89
N ALA A 61 16.52 -11.51 51.82
CA ALA A 61 15.21 -10.94 51.64
C ALA A 61 14.82 -10.08 52.85
N ASP A 62 13.98 -9.06 52.68
CA ASP A 62 12.65 -8.99 53.30
C ASP A 62 11.93 -7.67 52.98
N GLU A 63 10.63 -7.73 53.29
CA GLU A 63 9.48 -6.90 52.97
C GLU A 63 9.44 -5.45 53.53
N ASP A 64 8.27 -4.82 53.29
CA ASP A 64 7.67 -3.58 53.80
C ASP A 64 7.82 -2.31 52.94
N ASP A 65 6.76 -1.77 52.34
CA ASP A 65 5.43 -1.29 52.82
C ASP A 65 5.43 0.23 53.10
N GLN A 66 4.34 0.87 52.63
CA GLN A 66 3.83 2.22 52.93
C GLN A 66 4.48 3.43 52.24
N THR A 67 3.77 4.49 51.80
CA THR A 67 2.35 4.84 51.55
C THR A 67 2.34 6.29 50.98
N GLY A 68 1.25 6.71 50.34
CA GLY A 68 0.89 8.12 50.08
C GLY A 68 0.55 8.38 48.61
N ASP A 69 -0.66 8.08 48.14
CA ASP A 69 -1.90 8.89 48.23
C ASP A 69 -1.85 10.19 47.41
N ASP A 70 -2.58 10.25 46.28
CA ASP A 70 -3.87 10.97 46.19
C ASP A 70 -4.26 11.30 44.72
N GLN A 71 -5.49 10.90 44.34
CA GLN A 71 -6.40 11.46 43.30
C GLN A 71 -5.91 11.54 41.82
N THR A 72 -6.69 11.30 40.75
CA THR A 72 -8.13 11.15 40.46
C THR A 72 -8.22 10.81 38.97
N GLY A 73 -9.20 10.04 38.51
CA GLY A 73 -9.46 9.92 37.07
C GLY A 73 -10.28 8.71 36.64
N ASP A 74 -11.57 8.74 36.95
CA ASP A 74 -12.69 8.35 36.09
C ASP A 74 -12.46 7.19 35.09
N ASP A 75 -12.61 5.94 35.55
CA ASP A 75 -12.80 4.78 34.67
C ASP A 75 -14.29 4.46 34.55
N GLN A 76 -14.97 5.29 33.76
CA GLN A 76 -16.23 4.96 33.12
C GLN A 76 -16.09 5.34 31.64
N THR A 77 -15.98 4.35 30.75
CA THR A 77 -16.76 4.22 29.50
C THR A 77 -16.10 3.22 28.54
N ALA A 78 -16.40 1.93 28.71
CA ALA A 78 -16.18 0.92 27.67
C ALA A 78 -17.40 0.00 27.54
N ALA A 79 -18.55 0.60 27.25
CA ALA A 79 -19.72 -0.07 26.67
C ALA A 79 -20.69 0.96 26.07
N ALA A 80 -20.22 1.82 25.18
CA ALA A 80 -21.11 2.54 24.28
C ALA A 80 -21.54 1.56 23.18
N ALA A 81 -22.54 0.75 23.48
CA ALA A 81 -23.37 0.12 22.48
C ALA A 81 -23.89 1.25 21.59
N SER A 82 -23.43 1.25 20.34
CA SER A 82 -23.91 2.14 19.28
C SER A 82 -25.43 2.21 19.35
N GLU A 83 -25.91 3.41 19.65
CA GLU A 83 -27.30 3.80 19.50
C GLU A 83 -27.69 3.49 18.06
N ARG A 84 -28.37 2.36 17.88
CA ARG A 84 -29.08 2.06 16.65
C ARG A 84 -30.24 3.03 16.58
N GLY A 85 -29.98 4.21 16.01
CA GLY A 85 -31.00 5.12 15.56
C GLY A 85 -31.99 4.36 14.72
N GLU A 86 -33.25 4.41 15.13
CA GLU A 86 -34.43 3.89 14.45
C GLU A 86 -34.66 4.70 13.16
N GLY A 87 -33.78 4.51 12.19
CA GLY A 87 -33.93 5.01 10.84
C GLY A 87 -34.42 3.88 9.95
N GLY A 88 -35.59 4.03 9.33
CA GLY A 88 -36.01 3.13 8.26
C GLY A 88 -34.98 3.09 7.11
N PRO A 89 -35.02 2.09 6.22
CA PRO A 89 -34.07 2.00 5.10
C PRO A 89 -34.02 3.27 4.22
N SER A 90 -35.12 4.05 4.15
CA SER A 90 -35.16 5.36 3.48
C SER A 90 -34.27 6.40 4.15
N SER A 91 -34.36 6.54 5.48
CA SER A 91 -33.61 7.58 6.19
C SER A 91 -32.12 7.27 6.23
N ARG A 92 -31.72 5.99 6.18
CA ARG A 92 -30.31 5.61 6.02
C ARG A 92 -29.79 5.98 4.64
N LYS A 93 -30.56 5.70 3.58
CA LYS A 93 -30.16 6.06 2.22
C LYS A 93 -29.99 7.58 2.08
N GLU A 94 -30.98 8.34 2.55
CA GLU A 94 -30.94 9.81 2.57
C GLU A 94 -29.77 10.36 3.41
N HIS A 95 -29.31 9.63 4.41
CA HIS A 95 -28.10 9.97 5.16
C HIS A 95 -26.84 9.79 4.31
N LEU A 96 -26.69 8.63 3.65
CA LEU A 96 -25.55 8.33 2.79
C LEU A 96 -25.49 9.22 1.54
N GLU A 97 -26.64 9.60 0.98
CA GLU A 97 -26.72 10.56 -0.14
C GLU A 97 -26.17 11.92 0.29
N ARG A 98 -26.62 12.44 1.43
CA ARG A 98 -26.11 13.70 1.99
C ARG A 98 -24.62 13.63 2.34
N GLU A 99 -24.17 12.49 2.87
CA GLU A 99 -22.75 12.25 3.15
C GLU A 99 -21.90 12.35 1.87
N GLY A 100 -22.38 11.74 0.78
CA GLY A 100 -21.76 11.80 -0.54
C GLY A 100 -21.76 13.19 -1.16
N GLU A 101 -22.87 13.93 -1.06
CA GLU A 101 -22.98 15.31 -1.54
C GLU A 101 -21.95 16.23 -0.86
N VAL A 102 -21.90 16.22 0.48
CA VAL A 102 -20.93 17.05 1.24
C VAL A 102 -19.49 16.68 0.89
N ALA A 103 -19.22 15.40 0.71
CA ALA A 103 -17.89 14.94 0.32
C ALA A 103 -17.50 15.39 -1.08
N ALA A 104 -18.43 15.32 -2.03
CA ALA A 104 -18.24 15.78 -3.40
C ALA A 104 -17.97 17.29 -3.42
N ASP A 105 -18.78 18.09 -2.74
CA ASP A 105 -18.60 19.55 -2.65
C ASP A 105 -17.20 19.92 -2.10
N PHE A 106 -16.75 19.22 -1.07
CA PHE A 106 -15.42 19.41 -0.49
C PHE A 106 -14.31 19.07 -1.48
N LEU A 107 -14.43 17.92 -2.16
CA LEU A 107 -13.43 17.45 -3.11
C LEU A 107 -13.38 18.31 -4.36
N GLU A 108 -14.53 18.72 -4.91
CA GLU A 108 -14.65 19.62 -6.06
C GLU A 108 -13.94 20.94 -5.75
N THR A 109 -14.28 21.56 -4.62
CA THR A 109 -13.63 22.79 -4.16
C THR A 109 -12.12 22.62 -3.99
N LEU A 110 -11.67 21.46 -3.48
CA LEU A 110 -10.24 21.18 -3.31
C LEU A 110 -9.54 21.05 -4.67
N LEU A 111 -10.13 20.33 -5.62
CA LEU A 111 -9.58 20.13 -6.96
C LEU A 111 -9.46 21.47 -7.70
N ASP A 112 -10.49 22.31 -7.62
CA ASP A 112 -10.50 23.66 -8.19
C ASP A 112 -9.38 24.54 -7.62
N ILE A 113 -9.25 24.59 -6.29
CA ILE A 113 -8.22 25.39 -5.62
C ILE A 113 -6.81 24.89 -5.99
N ALA A 114 -6.65 23.59 -6.16
CA ALA A 114 -5.39 22.95 -6.47
C ALA A 114 -5.07 22.89 -7.98
N ASP A 115 -5.96 23.40 -8.84
CA ASP A 115 -5.85 23.35 -10.31
C ASP A 115 -5.60 21.91 -10.79
N LEU A 116 -6.55 21.03 -10.44
CA LEU A 116 -6.53 19.59 -10.72
C LEU A 116 -7.75 19.20 -11.54
N ASP A 117 -7.52 18.56 -12.69
CA ASP A 117 -8.58 17.99 -13.50
C ASP A 117 -9.18 16.73 -12.83
N GLY A 118 -10.46 16.48 -13.08
CA GLY A 118 -11.16 15.26 -12.72
C GLY A 118 -12.63 15.50 -12.37
N ASP A 119 -13.47 14.55 -12.76
CA ASP A 119 -14.88 14.53 -12.40
C ASP A 119 -15.11 13.69 -11.13
N LEU A 120 -16.22 13.94 -10.45
CA LEU A 120 -16.61 13.21 -9.25
C LEU A 120 -17.84 12.35 -9.51
N ASP A 121 -17.69 11.05 -9.32
CA ASP A 121 -18.79 10.10 -9.27
C ASP A 121 -19.14 9.80 -7.82
N VAL A 122 -20.41 10.00 -7.45
CA VAL A 122 -20.93 9.73 -6.10
C VAL A 122 -21.86 8.52 -6.13
N ASP A 123 -21.57 7.55 -5.28
CA ASP A 123 -22.28 6.28 -5.20
C ASP A 123 -22.53 5.84 -3.74
N ILE A 124 -23.37 4.82 -3.59
CA ILE A 124 -23.58 4.14 -2.30
C ILE A 124 -23.15 2.68 -2.43
N GLU A 125 -22.08 2.33 -1.70
CA GLU A 125 -21.58 0.96 -1.64
C GLU A 125 -21.98 0.31 -0.32
N GLY A 126 -23.06 -0.48 -0.33
CA GLY A 126 -23.50 -1.20 0.87
C GLY A 126 -24.04 -0.25 1.95
N ASP A 127 -23.29 -0.06 3.03
CA ASP A 127 -23.66 0.79 4.17
C ASP A 127 -22.81 2.06 4.32
N ARG A 128 -22.13 2.49 3.25
CA ARG A 128 -21.28 3.67 3.22
C ARG A 128 -21.43 4.45 1.91
N ALA A 129 -21.16 5.76 1.97
CA ALA A 129 -20.97 6.58 0.78
C ALA A 129 -19.64 6.23 0.09
N ALA A 130 -19.60 6.35 -1.23
CA ALA A 130 -18.40 6.18 -2.04
C ALA A 130 -18.28 7.36 -2.99
N VAL A 131 -17.08 7.90 -3.13
CA VAL A 131 -16.77 8.95 -4.10
C VAL A 131 -15.56 8.50 -4.91
N ALA A 132 -15.64 8.64 -6.22
CA ALA A 132 -14.54 8.34 -7.13
C ALA A 132 -14.17 9.58 -7.94
N ILE A 133 -12.88 9.90 -7.98
CA ILE A 133 -12.34 10.91 -8.89
C ILE A 133 -11.99 10.21 -10.20
N VAL A 134 -12.65 10.58 -11.29
CA VAL A 134 -12.52 9.96 -12.63
C VAL A 134 -12.03 10.97 -13.66
N ASP A 135 -11.56 10.47 -14.81
CA ASP A 135 -11.08 11.34 -15.89
C ASP A 135 -12.24 12.22 -16.37
N SER A 136 -12.00 13.53 -16.50
CA SER A 136 -12.98 14.48 -17.04
C SER A 136 -12.78 14.68 -18.55
N ASP A 137 -13.71 15.39 -19.17
CA ASP A 137 -13.58 15.80 -20.56
C ASP A 137 -12.42 16.80 -20.77
N GLU A 138 -12.08 17.61 -19.75
CA GLU A 138 -10.97 18.56 -19.79
C GLU A 138 -9.60 17.89 -19.64
N GLY A 139 -9.52 16.77 -18.92
CA GLY A 139 -8.23 16.17 -18.59
C GLY A 139 -8.29 14.84 -17.84
N ARG A 140 -7.14 14.18 -17.80
CA ARG A 140 -6.98 12.96 -16.99
C ARG A 140 -6.66 13.28 -15.55
N VAL A 141 -7.17 12.47 -14.64
CA VAL A 141 -6.92 12.58 -13.21
C VAL A 141 -5.42 12.57 -12.93
N PRO A 142 -4.87 13.60 -12.26
CA PRO A 142 -3.47 13.67 -11.96
C PRO A 142 -3.02 12.51 -11.07
N ARG A 143 -2.00 11.73 -11.51
CA ARG A 143 -1.41 10.65 -10.70
C ARG A 143 -0.92 11.09 -9.32
N ARG A 144 -0.65 12.38 -9.13
CA ARG A 144 -0.28 12.98 -7.84
C ARG A 144 -1.39 12.89 -6.78
N LEU A 145 -2.66 12.77 -7.17
CA LEU A 145 -3.79 12.54 -6.26
C LEU A 145 -3.74 11.17 -5.58
N VAL A 146 -3.12 10.18 -6.23
CA VAL A 146 -2.85 8.88 -5.60
C VAL A 146 -1.62 8.98 -4.69
N GLY A 147 -0.55 9.59 -5.19
CA GLY A 147 0.72 9.68 -4.50
C GLY A 147 1.47 8.34 -4.43
N GLN A 148 2.61 8.32 -3.73
CA GLN A 148 3.42 7.11 -3.60
C GLN A 148 2.68 6.07 -2.74
N GLY A 149 2.45 4.88 -3.31
CA GLY A 149 1.77 3.78 -2.62
C GLY A 149 0.34 4.10 -2.16
N GLY A 150 -0.32 5.10 -2.75
CA GLY A 150 -1.66 5.53 -2.34
C GLY A 150 -1.69 6.46 -1.13
N ALA A 151 -0.55 6.95 -0.64
CA ALA A 151 -0.50 7.77 0.57
C ALA A 151 -1.29 9.08 0.48
N VAL A 152 -1.33 9.72 -0.70
CA VAL A 152 -2.11 10.95 -0.89
C VAL A 152 -3.60 10.63 -0.98
N LEU A 153 -3.98 9.54 -1.66
CA LEU A 153 -5.36 9.07 -1.69
C LEU A 153 -5.90 8.80 -0.28
N GLU A 154 -5.14 8.09 0.56
CA GLU A 154 -5.56 7.84 1.95
C GLU A 154 -5.65 9.13 2.77
N ALA A 155 -4.72 10.08 2.57
CA ALA A 155 -4.80 11.39 3.23
C ALA A 155 -6.04 12.19 2.80
N LEU A 156 -6.34 12.21 1.49
CA LEU A 156 -7.52 12.88 0.94
C LEU A 156 -8.81 12.25 1.48
N GLN A 157 -8.87 10.92 1.58
CA GLN A 157 -10.01 10.23 2.16
C GLN A 157 -10.24 10.66 3.62
N GLU A 158 -9.19 10.70 4.44
CA GLU A 158 -9.32 11.12 5.84
C GLU A 158 -9.71 12.59 5.97
N LEU A 159 -9.15 13.48 5.14
CA LEU A 159 -9.55 14.88 5.11
C LEU A 159 -11.04 15.04 4.73
N THR A 160 -11.49 14.28 3.73
CA THR A 160 -12.89 14.30 3.29
C THR A 160 -13.81 13.79 4.38
N ARG A 161 -13.46 12.69 5.07
CA ARG A 161 -14.22 12.19 6.23
C ARG A 161 -14.33 13.22 7.34
N LEU A 162 -13.26 13.97 7.60
CA LEU A 162 -13.27 15.05 8.60
C LEU A 162 -14.15 16.23 8.16
N ALA A 163 -14.12 16.60 6.89
CA ALA A 163 -14.99 17.65 6.33
C ALA A 163 -16.47 17.26 6.45
N VAL A 164 -16.81 16.03 6.06
CA VAL A 164 -18.15 15.46 6.20
C VAL A 164 -18.57 15.43 7.66
N GLN A 165 -17.70 15.00 8.58
CA GLN A 165 -17.99 14.99 10.00
C GLN A 165 -18.23 16.41 10.55
N ALA A 166 -17.47 17.40 10.08
CA ALA A 166 -17.65 18.78 10.51
C ALA A 166 -19.01 19.35 10.10
N GLU A 167 -19.53 18.98 8.93
CA GLU A 167 -20.82 19.47 8.42
C GLU A 167 -22.02 18.67 8.94
N THR A 168 -21.89 17.34 9.01
CA THR A 168 -22.99 16.43 9.39
C THR A 168 -23.06 16.15 10.88
N GLY A 169 -21.96 16.35 11.61
CA GLY A 169 -21.80 15.98 13.02
C GLY A 169 -21.55 14.49 13.26
N GLU A 170 -21.61 13.65 12.22
CA GLU A 170 -21.48 12.20 12.32
C GLU A 170 -20.17 11.68 11.71
N ARG A 171 -19.63 10.60 12.26
CA ARG A 171 -18.39 10.01 11.74
C ARG A 171 -18.68 9.28 10.44
N SER A 172 -18.17 9.83 9.36
CA SER A 172 -18.26 9.27 8.01
C SER A 172 -17.49 7.95 7.89
N ARG A 173 -18.08 6.99 7.15
CA ARG A 173 -17.41 5.76 6.69
C ARG A 173 -17.07 5.80 5.21
N LEU A 174 -17.12 7.00 4.62
CA LEU A 174 -16.94 7.24 3.20
C LEU A 174 -15.68 6.60 2.67
N MET A 175 -15.76 6.07 1.45
CA MET A 175 -14.64 5.53 0.71
C MET A 175 -14.30 6.44 -0.46
N LEU A 176 -13.02 6.73 -0.63
CA LEU A 176 -12.52 7.50 -1.76
C LEU A 176 -11.70 6.58 -2.68
N ASP A 177 -11.92 6.69 -3.98
CA ASP A 177 -11.07 6.12 -5.02
C ASP A 177 -10.67 7.18 -6.05
N VAL A 178 -9.56 6.93 -6.74
CA VAL A 178 -9.00 7.84 -7.73
C VAL A 178 -8.60 7.00 -8.93
N ALA A 179 -9.27 7.20 -10.06
CA ALA A 179 -9.01 6.53 -11.34
C ALA A 179 -8.87 5.00 -11.23
N GLY A 180 -9.68 4.34 -10.41
CA GLY A 180 -9.64 2.88 -10.24
C GLY A 180 -8.42 2.35 -9.49
N HIS A 181 -7.68 3.22 -8.78
CA HIS A 181 -6.41 2.86 -8.15
C HIS A 181 -6.53 1.65 -7.22
N ARG A 182 -7.58 1.58 -6.40
CA ARG A 182 -7.73 0.47 -5.44
C ARG A 182 -7.90 -0.88 -6.14
N ALA A 183 -8.64 -0.92 -7.25
CA ALA A 183 -8.82 -2.14 -8.03
C ALA A 183 -7.51 -2.56 -8.70
N GLN A 184 -6.80 -1.61 -9.32
CA GLN A 184 -5.49 -1.87 -9.93
C GLN A 184 -4.48 -2.36 -8.91
N ARG A 185 -4.37 -1.67 -7.76
CA ARG A 185 -3.45 -2.04 -6.68
C ARG A 185 -3.72 -3.45 -6.15
N ARG A 186 -4.99 -3.82 -6.01
CA ARG A 186 -5.38 -5.18 -5.63
C ARG A 186 -4.90 -6.21 -6.65
N ALA A 187 -5.06 -5.93 -7.95
CA ALA A 187 -4.59 -6.81 -9.01
C ALA A 187 -3.06 -6.97 -8.98
N ASP A 188 -2.33 -5.87 -8.83
CA ASP A 188 -0.86 -5.87 -8.76
C ASP A 188 -0.34 -6.70 -7.57
N LEU A 189 -1.01 -6.59 -6.41
CA LEU A 189 -0.65 -7.37 -5.21
C LEU A 189 -0.91 -8.86 -5.38
N VAL A 190 -2.03 -9.22 -6.02
CA VAL A 190 -2.33 -10.63 -6.33
C VAL A 190 -1.30 -11.19 -7.29
N GLU A 191 -0.90 -10.42 -8.30
CA GLU A 191 0.12 -10.87 -9.25
C GLU A 191 1.49 -11.01 -8.59
N SER A 192 1.88 -10.05 -7.75
CA SER A 192 3.11 -10.11 -6.96
C SER A 192 3.11 -11.33 -6.03
N ALA A 193 1.97 -11.63 -5.40
CA ALA A 193 1.80 -12.82 -4.58
C ALA A 193 1.95 -14.11 -5.39
N ARG A 194 1.39 -14.18 -6.61
CA ARG A 194 1.52 -15.36 -7.48
C ARG A 194 2.96 -15.67 -7.83
N VAL A 195 3.74 -14.66 -8.24
CA VAL A 195 5.16 -14.83 -8.55
C VAL A 195 5.90 -15.43 -7.35
N VAL A 196 5.68 -14.88 -6.16
CA VAL A 196 6.33 -15.38 -4.93
C VAL A 196 5.85 -16.78 -4.56
N ILE A 197 4.56 -17.09 -4.73
CA ILE A 197 4.00 -18.42 -4.49
C ILE A 197 4.65 -19.46 -5.41
N ASP A 198 4.83 -19.14 -6.68
CA ASP A 198 5.45 -20.04 -7.65
C ASP A 198 6.93 -20.28 -7.32
N GLU A 199 7.67 -19.21 -6.99
CA GLU A 199 9.06 -19.33 -6.52
C GLU A 199 9.19 -20.21 -5.26
N VAL A 200 8.30 -20.04 -4.27
CA VAL A 200 8.30 -20.86 -3.04
C VAL A 200 7.97 -22.32 -3.35
N LYS A 201 7.06 -22.59 -4.30
CA LYS A 201 6.72 -23.95 -4.73
C LYS A 201 7.87 -24.63 -5.47
N GLU A 202 8.63 -23.87 -6.26
CA GLU A 202 9.78 -24.40 -7.00
C GLU A 202 11.00 -24.62 -6.11
N THR A 203 11.30 -23.66 -5.23
CA THR A 203 12.52 -23.67 -4.41
C THR A 203 12.35 -24.43 -3.10
N GLY A 204 11.13 -24.47 -2.54
CA GLY A 204 10.87 -24.95 -1.19
C GLY A 204 11.42 -24.02 -0.10
N GLU A 205 11.82 -22.79 -0.43
CA GLU A 205 12.35 -21.82 0.51
C GLU A 205 11.32 -20.72 0.79
N ARG A 206 11.28 -20.23 2.04
CA ARG A 206 10.40 -19.10 2.40
C ARG A 206 10.82 -17.82 1.67
N ARG A 207 9.85 -17.01 1.27
CA ARG A 207 10.09 -15.73 0.59
C ARG A 207 9.25 -14.60 1.18
N SER A 208 9.84 -13.43 1.30
CA SER A 208 9.19 -12.21 1.81
C SER A 208 8.78 -11.29 0.67
N LEU A 209 7.60 -10.68 0.80
CA LEU A 209 7.15 -9.59 -0.07
C LEU A 209 7.62 -8.23 0.46
N GLU A 210 7.44 -7.19 -0.35
CA GLU A 210 7.66 -5.80 0.07
C GLU A 210 6.74 -5.40 1.24
N PRO A 211 7.16 -4.46 2.10
CA PRO A 211 6.28 -3.89 3.11
C PRO A 211 5.02 -3.27 2.51
N MET A 212 3.89 -3.52 3.15
CA MET A 212 2.58 -3.07 2.69
C MET A 212 1.62 -2.89 3.86
N SER A 213 0.56 -2.10 3.66
CA SER A 213 -0.45 -1.80 4.68
C SER A 213 -1.23 -3.05 5.13
N ALA A 214 -1.93 -2.96 6.27
CA ALA A 214 -2.71 -4.06 6.80
C ALA A 214 -3.75 -4.62 5.81
N PHE A 215 -4.38 -3.75 5.01
CA PHE A 215 -5.34 -4.17 4.00
C PHE A 215 -4.67 -4.95 2.87
N GLU A 216 -3.54 -4.46 2.37
CA GLU A 216 -2.77 -5.10 1.30
C GLU A 216 -2.22 -6.45 1.75
N ARG A 217 -1.71 -6.55 3.00
CA ARG A 217 -1.28 -7.83 3.59
C ARG A 217 -2.40 -8.86 3.60
N LYS A 218 -3.64 -8.43 3.89
CA LYS A 218 -4.81 -9.32 3.86
C LYS A 218 -5.07 -9.83 2.44
N VAL A 219 -5.01 -8.97 1.42
CA VAL A 219 -5.17 -9.37 0.02
C VAL A 219 -4.13 -10.42 -0.38
N VAL A 220 -2.87 -10.23 -0.01
CA VAL A 220 -1.80 -11.19 -0.26
C VAL A 220 -2.02 -12.49 0.50
N HIS A 221 -2.39 -12.41 1.79
CA HIS A 221 -2.68 -13.59 2.61
C HIS A 221 -3.80 -14.43 2.00
N ASP A 222 -4.90 -13.81 1.58
CA ASP A 222 -6.02 -14.47 0.92
C ASP A 222 -5.58 -15.17 -0.38
N ALA A 223 -4.71 -14.53 -1.17
CA ALA A 223 -4.14 -15.12 -2.39
C ALA A 223 -3.23 -16.33 -2.10
N VAL A 224 -2.41 -16.25 -1.06
CA VAL A 224 -1.52 -17.33 -0.61
C VAL A 224 -2.31 -18.52 -0.10
N LEU A 225 -3.33 -18.27 0.74
CA LEU A 225 -4.23 -19.31 1.24
C LEU A 225 -4.98 -20.01 0.10
N ALA A 226 -5.46 -19.25 -0.89
CA ALA A 226 -6.12 -19.81 -2.07
C ALA A 226 -5.19 -20.72 -2.90
N ALA A 227 -3.88 -20.48 -2.84
CA ALA A 227 -2.87 -21.31 -3.49
C ALA A 227 -2.44 -22.55 -2.67
N GLY A 228 -3.00 -22.73 -1.47
CA GLY A 228 -2.74 -23.86 -0.57
C GLY A 228 -1.48 -23.71 0.28
N LEU A 229 -0.91 -22.51 0.37
CA LEU A 229 0.28 -22.22 1.19
C LEU A 229 -0.11 -21.48 2.48
N THR A 230 0.84 -21.37 3.41
CA THR A 230 0.69 -20.57 4.63
C THR A 230 1.51 -19.29 4.50
N SER A 231 1.04 -18.20 5.12
CA SER A 231 1.83 -16.98 5.25
C SER A 231 1.75 -16.38 6.64
N GLU A 232 2.81 -15.69 7.01
CA GLU A 232 2.96 -14.98 8.28
C GLU A 232 3.27 -13.50 8.01
N SER A 233 2.86 -12.61 8.91
CA SER A 233 3.15 -11.18 8.79
C SER A 233 4.24 -10.77 9.78
N GLU A 234 5.44 -10.52 9.29
CA GLU A 234 6.62 -10.14 10.07
C GLU A 234 6.91 -8.62 9.98
N GLY A 235 7.62 -8.08 10.97
CA GLY A 235 7.97 -6.66 11.06
C GLY A 235 6.94 -5.80 11.81
N ALA A 236 7.26 -4.51 11.95
CA ALA A 236 6.43 -3.51 12.62
C ALA A 236 5.98 -2.43 11.61
N GLU A 237 4.76 -1.90 11.79
CA GLU A 237 4.22 -0.84 10.95
C GLU A 237 5.14 0.40 10.99
N PRO A 238 5.49 1.04 9.86
CA PRO A 238 5.00 0.84 8.49
C PRO A 238 5.80 -0.17 7.64
N ARG A 239 6.81 -0.83 8.21
CA ARG A 239 7.71 -1.76 7.49
C ARG A 239 7.28 -3.21 7.66
N ARG A 240 5.99 -3.46 7.86
CA ARG A 240 5.45 -4.81 8.07
C ARG A 240 5.13 -5.45 6.73
N TYR A 241 5.52 -6.70 6.56
CA TYR A 241 5.45 -7.44 5.29
C TYR A 241 4.91 -8.86 5.49
N VAL A 242 4.58 -9.53 4.37
CA VAL A 242 4.11 -10.92 4.37
C VAL A 242 5.24 -11.85 3.95
N VAL A 243 5.42 -12.94 4.68
CA VAL A 243 6.33 -14.04 4.38
C VAL A 243 5.50 -15.26 3.98
N VAL A 244 5.76 -15.80 2.81
CA VAL A 244 5.14 -17.01 2.30
C VAL A 244 6.00 -18.21 2.69
N LEU A 245 5.37 -19.22 3.29
CA LEU A 245 6.02 -20.44 3.76
C LEU A 245 5.73 -21.59 2.79
N PRO A 246 6.69 -22.49 2.56
CA PRO A 246 6.47 -23.73 1.81
C PRO A 246 5.49 -24.65 2.55
N ALA A 247 4.81 -25.52 1.80
CA ALA A 247 3.86 -26.52 2.32
C ALA A 247 4.55 -27.76 2.91
#